data_AF-A0A934FJY9-F1
#
_entry.id   AF-A0A934FJY9-F1
#
_cell.length_a   1.000
_cell.length_b   1.000
_cell.length_c   1.000
_cell.angle_alpha   90.00
_cell.angle_beta   90.00
_cell.angle_gamma   90.00
#
_symmetry.space_group_name_H-M   'P 1'
#
loop_
_entity.id
_entity.type
_entity.pdbx_description
1 polymer ?
#
loop_
_entity_poly.entity_id
_entity_poly.type
_entity_poly.pdbx_seq_one_letter_code
_entity_poly.pdbx_strand_id
1 'polypeptide(L)'
;RGGTTLTNDAPLPSPLPAPSSQGEGEDAAFARCLALGEAWEPDFVLLKPDAATGRFHLVGGCVCFPSSWRFEEKVGKPLEVIHTPVPHLNEQLASPIHNFLSRLKPGAAWCRANWGLSRSPELNQHPARGLPKLRPPLREDEVWLRVEDQALVALPESRGVLFGIRMTVIPLAEVKRHPTAAHGLARALRTMPDAMLDYKSLLAAKEELLRLLEA
;
A
#
# COMPACT_ATOMS: atom_id res chain seq x y z
N ARG A 1 15.30 -15.86 11.28
CA ARG A 1 14.59 -17.07 11.75
C ARG A 1 13.39 -16.60 12.56
N GLY A 2 12.21 -17.17 12.30
CA GLY A 2 10.96 -16.84 13.01
C GLY A 2 9.98 -16.05 12.14
N GLY A 3 9.37 -16.71 11.14
CA GLY A 3 8.17 -16.20 10.49
C GLY A 3 6.97 -16.66 11.31
N THR A 4 6.26 -15.71 11.93
CA THR A 4 5.05 -16.01 12.69
C THR A 4 3.89 -16.10 11.72
N THR A 5 3.37 -17.29 11.49
CA THR A 5 2.12 -17.51 10.77
C THR A 5 0.99 -17.06 11.69
N LEU A 6 0.40 -15.89 11.43
CA LEU A 6 -0.83 -15.48 12.09
C LEU A 6 -1.98 -16.22 11.39
N THR A 7 -2.44 -17.32 11.99
CA THR A 7 -3.71 -17.96 11.62
C THR A 7 -4.83 -17.16 12.28
N ASN A 8 -5.45 -16.25 11.54
CA ASN A 8 -6.66 -15.56 11.97
C ASN A 8 -7.85 -16.50 11.67
N ASP A 9 -8.41 -17.13 12.71
CA ASP A 9 -9.56 -18.07 12.63
C ASP A 9 -10.91 -17.39 12.36
N ALA A 10 -10.90 -16.16 11.83
CA ALA A 10 -12.13 -15.52 11.39
C ALA A 10 -12.65 -16.22 10.12
N PRO A 11 -13.92 -16.66 10.07
CA PRO A 11 -14.48 -17.26 8.87
C PRO A 11 -14.36 -16.27 7.71
N LEU A 12 -13.77 -16.71 6.61
CA LEU A 12 -13.72 -15.94 5.38
C LEU A 12 -15.16 -15.57 4.98
N PRO A 13 -15.44 -14.32 4.57
CA PRO A 13 -16.74 -13.96 4.03
C PRO A 13 -17.06 -14.91 2.87
N SER A 14 -18.35 -15.25 2.72
CA SER A 14 -18.82 -16.13 1.66
C SER A 14 -18.30 -15.62 0.31
N PRO A 15 -17.77 -16.50 -0.56
CA PRO A 15 -17.26 -16.08 -1.84
C PRO A 15 -18.37 -15.38 -2.63
N LEU A 16 -18.05 -14.22 -3.20
CA LEU A 16 -18.92 -13.58 -4.17
C LEU A 16 -19.25 -14.59 -5.28
N PRO A 17 -20.49 -14.64 -5.78
CA PRO A 17 -20.88 -15.58 -6.82
C PRO A 17 -19.94 -15.47 -8.02
N ALA A 18 -19.46 -16.62 -8.51
CA ALA A 18 -18.60 -16.68 -9.67
C ALA A 18 -19.36 -16.13 -10.90
N PRO A 19 -18.80 -15.15 -11.64
CA PRO A 19 -19.48 -14.59 -12.79
C PRO A 19 -19.54 -15.60 -13.94
N SER A 20 -20.63 -15.56 -14.70
CA SER A 20 -20.84 -16.35 -15.91
C SER A 20 -19.83 -15.96 -17.00
N SER A 21 -19.18 -16.96 -17.60
CA SER A 21 -18.06 -16.82 -18.54
C SER A 21 -18.44 -16.39 -19.97
N GLN A 22 -19.39 -15.45 -20.14
CA GLN A 22 -19.79 -15.00 -21.48
C GLN A 22 -19.46 -13.53 -21.71
N GLY A 23 -18.35 -13.28 -22.42
CA GLY A 23 -18.01 -12.06 -23.17
C GLY A 23 -18.66 -10.77 -22.67
N GLU A 24 -18.27 -10.29 -21.49
CA GLU A 24 -18.85 -9.08 -20.94
C GLU A 24 -17.95 -7.89 -21.29
N GLY A 25 -18.56 -6.83 -21.84
CA GLY A 25 -17.85 -5.61 -22.25
C GLY A 25 -17.16 -4.88 -21.09
N GLU A 26 -16.34 -3.87 -21.43
CA GLU A 26 -15.60 -3.05 -20.46
C GLU A 26 -16.49 -2.49 -19.33
N ASP A 27 -17.74 -2.14 -19.64
CA ASP A 27 -18.73 -1.65 -18.69
C ASP A 27 -19.05 -2.65 -17.56
N ALA A 28 -19.12 -3.95 -17.87
CA ALA A 28 -19.42 -4.97 -16.88
C ALA A 28 -18.22 -5.25 -15.96
N ALA A 29 -17.01 -5.21 -16.52
CA ALA A 29 -15.78 -5.33 -15.75
C ALA A 29 -15.61 -4.14 -14.79
N PHE A 30 -15.88 -2.92 -15.26
CA PHE A 30 -15.91 -1.72 -14.44
C PHE A 30 -16.94 -1.82 -13.32
N ALA A 31 -18.19 -2.20 -13.63
CA ALA A 31 -19.26 -2.34 -12.65
C ALA A 31 -18.92 -3.34 -11.54
N ARG A 32 -18.29 -4.48 -11.86
CA ARG A 32 -17.83 -5.45 -10.85
C ARG A 32 -16.69 -4.89 -9.99
N CYS A 33 -15.75 -4.18 -10.60
CA CYS A 33 -14.66 -3.55 -9.86
C CYS A 33 -15.21 -2.52 -8.86
N LEU A 34 -16.19 -1.73 -9.30
CA LEU A 34 -16.88 -0.76 -8.44
C LEU A 34 -17.62 -1.45 -7.30
N ALA A 35 -18.44 -2.47 -7.61
CA ALA A 35 -19.19 -3.20 -6.59
C ALA A 35 -18.27 -3.85 -5.54
N LEU A 36 -17.11 -4.36 -5.94
CA LEU A 36 -16.11 -4.86 -4.99
C LEU A 36 -15.56 -3.74 -4.10
N GLY A 37 -15.25 -2.57 -4.67
CA GLY A 37 -14.76 -1.42 -3.91
C GLY A 37 -15.78 -0.82 -2.95
N GLU A 38 -17.07 -0.93 -3.26
CA GLU A 38 -18.15 -0.50 -2.36
C GLU A 38 -18.37 -1.47 -1.20
N ALA A 39 -18.11 -2.76 -1.40
CA ALA A 39 -18.33 -3.80 -0.40
C ALA A 39 -17.08 -4.13 0.45
N TRP A 40 -15.88 -3.79 -0.02
CA TRP A 40 -14.62 -4.20 0.59
C TRP A 40 -13.85 -3.02 1.18
N GLU A 41 -13.41 -3.14 2.43
CA GLU A 41 -12.69 -2.06 3.15
C GLU A 41 -11.34 -1.68 2.51
N PRO A 42 -10.45 -2.61 2.12
CA PRO A 42 -9.16 -2.26 1.55
C PRO A 42 -9.30 -1.67 0.15
N ASP A 43 -8.48 -0.66 -0.15
CA ASP A 43 -8.16 -0.34 -1.54
C ASP A 43 -7.56 -1.59 -2.20
N PHE A 44 -7.78 -1.74 -3.50
CA PHE A 44 -7.16 -2.84 -4.22
C PHE A 44 -6.74 -2.45 -5.62
N VAL A 45 -5.70 -3.11 -6.09
CA VAL A 45 -5.26 -3.03 -7.47
C VAL A 45 -5.08 -4.41 -8.08
N LEU A 46 -5.28 -4.48 -9.38
CA LEU A 46 -5.17 -5.69 -10.18
C LEU A 46 -3.92 -5.61 -11.03
N LEU A 47 -3.06 -6.60 -10.87
CA LEU A 47 -1.85 -6.76 -11.66
C LEU A 47 -2.02 -7.93 -12.61
N LYS A 48 -1.59 -7.77 -13.87
CA LYS A 48 -1.61 -8.85 -14.85
C LYS A 48 -0.27 -8.94 -15.57
N PRO A 49 0.29 -10.15 -15.75
CA PRO A 49 1.47 -10.31 -16.59
C PRO A 49 1.09 -10.05 -18.05
N ASP A 50 1.88 -9.23 -18.74
CA ASP A 50 1.79 -9.04 -20.17
C ASP A 50 2.15 -10.35 -20.90
N ALA A 51 1.41 -10.69 -21.96
CA ALA A 51 1.54 -11.97 -22.64
C ALA A 51 2.86 -12.10 -23.41
N ALA A 52 3.40 -10.99 -23.93
CA ALA A 52 4.63 -11.00 -24.73
C ALA A 52 5.89 -10.94 -23.85
N THR A 53 5.85 -10.14 -22.78
CA THR A 53 7.03 -9.83 -21.95
C THR A 53 7.02 -10.50 -20.59
N GLY A 54 5.87 -11.00 -20.12
CA GLY A 54 5.67 -11.53 -18.77
C GLY A 54 5.67 -10.45 -17.66
N ARG A 55 5.97 -9.19 -17.98
CA ARG A 55 6.05 -8.11 -16.97
C ARG A 55 4.66 -7.82 -16.42
N PHE A 56 4.59 -7.56 -15.11
CA PHE A 56 3.31 -7.23 -14.47
C PHE A 56 2.95 -5.77 -14.73
N HIS A 57 1.73 -5.55 -15.22
CA HIS A 57 1.13 -4.23 -15.41
C HIS A 57 -0.01 -4.01 -14.43
N LEU A 58 -0.18 -2.77 -13.99
CA LEU A 58 -1.39 -2.35 -13.29
C LEU A 58 -2.53 -2.20 -14.30
N VAL A 59 -3.53 -3.08 -14.23
CA VAL A 59 -4.63 -3.12 -15.23
C VAL A 59 -5.94 -2.52 -14.71
N GLY A 60 -6.06 -2.29 -13.41
CA GLY A 60 -7.28 -1.74 -12.81
C GLY A 60 -7.24 -1.82 -11.29
N GLY A 61 -8.34 -1.44 -10.66
CA GLY A 61 -8.46 -1.37 -9.20
C GLY A 61 -9.45 -0.34 -8.74
N CYS A 62 -9.69 -0.31 -7.43
CA CYS A 62 -10.42 0.74 -6.73
C CYS A 62 -9.49 1.30 -5.65
N VAL A 63 -9.16 2.59 -5.75
CA VAL A 63 -8.20 3.26 -4.85
C VAL A 63 -8.82 4.55 -4.32
N CYS A 64 -9.40 4.47 -3.13
CA CYS A 64 -10.08 5.55 -2.45
C CYS A 64 -9.17 6.24 -1.41
N PHE A 65 -8.18 5.53 -0.87
CA PHE A 65 -7.34 5.95 0.25
C PHE A 65 -5.84 5.98 -0.10
N PRO A 66 -5.42 6.57 -1.24
CA PRO A 66 -4.02 6.56 -1.64
C PRO A 66 -3.15 7.35 -0.65
N SER A 67 -1.93 6.86 -0.40
CA SER A 67 -0.91 7.54 0.40
C SER A 67 -0.02 8.41 -0.50
N SER A 68 -0.51 9.58 -0.91
CA SER A 68 0.24 10.58 -1.68
C SER A 68 0.65 10.17 -3.10
N TRP A 69 -0.15 9.33 -3.76
CA TRP A 69 0.03 8.96 -5.17
C TRP A 69 -1.29 9.01 -5.94
N ARG A 70 -1.17 9.07 -7.27
CA ARG A 70 -2.27 9.20 -8.22
C ARG A 70 -2.49 7.88 -8.94
N PHE A 71 -3.66 7.27 -8.77
CA PHE A 71 -3.95 5.97 -9.39
C PHE A 71 -4.02 6.08 -10.90
N GLU A 72 -4.67 7.13 -11.40
CA GLU A 72 -4.87 7.45 -12.81
C GLU A 72 -3.56 7.59 -13.59
N GLU A 73 -2.48 8.00 -12.93
CA GLU A 73 -1.17 8.12 -13.56
C GLU A 73 -0.42 6.79 -13.66
N LYS A 74 -0.88 5.73 -12.99
CA LYS A 74 -0.18 4.45 -12.87
C LYS A 74 -0.86 3.34 -13.67
N VAL A 75 -2.17 3.42 -13.90
CA VAL A 75 -2.91 2.42 -14.68
C VAL A 75 -2.31 2.26 -16.09
N GLY A 76 -2.24 1.02 -16.55
CA GLY A 76 -1.64 0.61 -17.81
C GLY A 76 -0.11 0.45 -17.78
N LYS A 77 0.58 0.98 -16.76
CA LYS A 77 2.04 0.98 -16.71
C LYS A 77 2.59 -0.33 -16.10
N PRO A 78 3.78 -0.77 -16.54
CA PRO A 78 4.48 -1.89 -15.91
C PRO A 78 4.99 -1.49 -14.51
N LEU A 79 5.09 -2.45 -13.60
CA LEU A 79 5.47 -2.20 -12.20
C LEU A 79 6.80 -1.46 -12.05
N GLU A 80 7.78 -1.74 -12.89
CA GLU A 80 9.11 -1.12 -12.84
C GLU A 80 9.04 0.38 -13.15
N VAL A 81 8.09 0.80 -13.99
CA VAL A 81 7.83 2.22 -14.27
C VAL A 81 7.04 2.88 -13.14
N ILE A 82 6.08 2.17 -12.58
CA ILE A 82 5.27 2.66 -11.45
C ILE A 82 6.17 3.01 -10.26
N HIS A 83 7.16 2.17 -10.00
CA HIS A 83 8.04 2.26 -8.84
C HIS A 83 9.37 2.99 -9.09
N THR A 84 9.62 3.55 -10.27
CA THR A 84 10.79 4.40 -10.55
C THR A 84 11.08 5.46 -9.46
N PRO A 85 10.08 6.10 -8.82
CA PRO A 85 10.35 7.09 -7.78
C PRO A 85 10.94 6.51 -6.48
N VAL A 86 10.89 5.19 -6.27
CA VAL A 86 11.41 4.57 -5.04
C VAL A 86 12.93 4.46 -5.14
N PRO A 87 13.70 5.12 -4.23
CA PRO A 87 15.15 5.09 -4.26
C PRO A 87 15.71 3.66 -4.27
N HIS A 88 16.68 3.40 -5.16
CA HIS A 88 17.38 2.12 -5.31
C HIS A 88 16.53 0.89 -5.66
N LEU A 89 15.23 1.05 -5.90
CA LEU A 89 14.35 -0.10 -6.18
C LEU A 89 14.62 -0.72 -7.56
N ASN A 90 14.77 0.09 -8.60
CA ASN A 90 14.93 -0.43 -9.96
C ASN A 90 16.27 -1.14 -10.19
N GLU A 91 17.33 -0.71 -9.50
CA GLU A 91 18.68 -1.29 -9.64
C GLU A 91 18.80 -2.65 -8.91
N GLN A 92 18.02 -2.89 -7.85
CA GLN A 92 18.20 -4.06 -6.98
C GLN A 92 16.98 -4.98 -6.91
N LEU A 93 15.77 -4.50 -7.22
CA LEU A 93 14.52 -5.17 -6.83
C LEU A 93 13.52 -5.39 -7.98
N ALA A 94 13.73 -4.85 -9.19
CA ALA A 94 12.83 -5.10 -10.32
C ALA A 94 12.72 -6.60 -10.68
N SER A 95 13.85 -7.30 -10.83
CA SER A 95 13.88 -8.74 -11.11
C SER A 95 13.35 -9.59 -9.93
N PRO A 96 13.74 -9.32 -8.66
CA PRO A 96 13.13 -9.98 -7.50
C PRO A 96 11.61 -9.82 -7.40
N ILE A 97 11.06 -8.64 -7.66
CA ILE A 97 9.60 -8.41 -7.61
C ILE A 97 8.90 -9.25 -8.68
N HIS A 98 9.39 -9.22 -9.92
CA HIS A 98 8.81 -10.03 -11.00
C HIS A 98 8.85 -11.53 -10.66
N ASN A 99 10.00 -12.03 -10.20
CA ASN A 99 10.18 -13.43 -9.81
C ASN A 99 9.31 -13.83 -8.62
N PHE A 100 9.10 -12.92 -7.67
CA PHE A 100 8.23 -13.15 -6.53
C PHE A 100 6.76 -13.28 -6.98
N LEU A 101 6.27 -12.32 -7.77
CA LEU A 101 4.89 -12.31 -8.25
C LEU A 101 4.57 -13.51 -9.15
N SER A 102 5.49 -13.90 -10.04
CA SER A 102 5.31 -15.06 -10.92
C SER A 102 5.27 -16.41 -10.19
N ARG A 103 5.74 -16.46 -8.93
CA ARG A 103 5.75 -17.66 -8.09
C ARG A 103 4.60 -17.73 -7.09
N LEU A 104 3.78 -16.68 -6.99
CA LEU A 104 2.60 -16.71 -6.13
C LEU A 104 1.64 -17.82 -6.60
N LYS A 105 1.19 -18.64 -5.66
CA LYS A 105 0.23 -19.71 -5.91
C LYS A 105 -1.13 -19.31 -5.36
N PRO A 106 -2.24 -19.62 -6.07
CA PRO A 106 -3.58 -19.45 -5.51
C PRO A 106 -3.77 -20.21 -4.20
N GLY A 107 -4.67 -19.73 -3.35
CA GLY A 107 -5.00 -20.35 -2.06
C GLY A 107 -4.16 -19.87 -0.88
N ALA A 108 -3.20 -18.97 -1.09
CA ALA A 108 -2.47 -18.31 -0.01
C ALA A 108 -2.33 -16.80 -0.28
N ALA A 109 -2.31 -16.01 0.79
CA ALA A 109 -1.98 -14.60 0.75
C ALA A 109 -0.57 -14.38 1.27
N TRP A 110 0.21 -13.54 0.59
CA TRP A 110 1.45 -13.02 1.14
C TRP A 110 1.23 -11.62 1.69
N CYS A 111 1.47 -11.47 2.98
CA CYS A 111 1.18 -10.23 3.71
C CYS A 111 2.46 -9.49 4.08
N ARG A 112 2.41 -8.16 4.02
CA ARG A 112 3.45 -7.25 4.51
C ARG A 112 2.80 -5.99 5.08
N ALA A 113 3.58 -5.19 5.80
CA ALA A 113 3.18 -3.85 6.19
C ALA A 113 4.07 -2.80 5.52
N ASN A 114 3.48 -1.69 5.10
CA ASN A 114 4.19 -0.45 4.79
C ASN A 114 3.68 0.65 5.72
N TRP A 115 4.45 1.71 5.92
CA TRP A 115 4.05 2.79 6.82
C TRP A 115 4.57 4.16 6.36
N GLY A 116 3.92 5.22 6.82
CA GLY A 116 4.32 6.61 6.62
C GLY A 116 3.72 7.52 7.70
N LEU A 117 3.99 8.83 7.61
CA LEU A 117 3.40 9.83 8.49
C LEU A 117 2.72 10.92 7.65
N SER A 118 1.61 11.47 8.14
CA SER A 118 0.87 12.55 7.50
C SER A 118 0.52 13.65 8.49
N ARG A 119 0.32 14.87 7.98
CA ARG A 119 -0.19 16.02 8.75
C ARG A 119 -1.73 16.17 8.64
N SER A 120 -2.41 15.06 8.37
CA SER A 120 -3.86 15.00 8.27
C SER A 120 -4.34 13.58 8.63
N PRO A 121 -5.49 13.44 9.31
CA PRO A 121 -6.09 12.15 9.62
C PRO A 121 -6.82 11.52 8.41
N GLU A 122 -6.96 12.26 7.31
CA GLU A 122 -7.83 11.84 6.22
C GLU A 122 -7.28 10.61 5.49
N LEU A 123 -8.16 9.63 5.24
CA LEU A 123 -7.79 8.40 4.53
C LEU A 123 -7.33 8.68 3.10
N ASN A 124 -8.05 9.54 2.38
CA ASN A 124 -7.70 9.94 1.03
C ASN A 124 -6.63 11.05 1.01
N GLN A 125 -5.37 10.67 0.79
CA GLN A 125 -4.24 11.59 0.61
C GLN A 125 -3.89 11.79 -0.88
N HIS A 126 -4.89 11.70 -1.77
CA HIS A 126 -4.68 11.93 -3.20
C HIS A 126 -4.07 13.34 -3.43
N PRO A 127 -3.00 13.48 -4.23
CA PRO A 127 -2.28 14.76 -4.37
C PRO A 127 -3.15 15.94 -4.81
N ALA A 128 -4.23 15.70 -5.56
CA ALA A 128 -5.17 16.75 -5.97
C ALA A 128 -5.93 17.41 -4.79
N ARG A 129 -5.95 16.77 -3.61
CA ARG A 129 -6.63 17.31 -2.42
C ARG A 129 -5.82 18.41 -1.71
N GLY A 130 -4.54 18.53 -2.00
CA GLY A 130 -3.70 19.60 -1.45
C GLY A 130 -3.61 19.58 0.08
N LEU A 131 -3.67 18.40 0.71
CA LEU A 131 -3.63 18.27 2.16
C LEU A 131 -2.31 18.81 2.75
N PRO A 132 -2.32 19.25 4.03
CA PRO A 132 -1.13 19.79 4.68
C PRO A 132 0.06 18.83 4.62
N LYS A 133 1.23 19.36 4.22
CA LYS A 133 2.47 18.60 4.18
C LYS A 133 3.07 18.49 5.57
N LEU A 134 3.72 17.36 5.85
CA LEU A 134 4.45 17.13 7.09
C LEU A 134 5.75 17.95 7.10
N ARG A 135 5.64 19.22 7.50
CA ARG A 135 6.76 20.17 7.60
C ARG A 135 6.71 20.93 8.92
N PRO A 136 7.85 21.23 9.55
CA PRO A 136 7.92 22.07 10.75
C PRO A 136 7.36 23.49 10.52
N PRO A 137 6.85 24.15 11.57
CA PRO A 137 6.64 23.61 12.91
C PRO A 137 5.48 22.59 12.94
N LEU A 138 5.61 21.57 13.80
CA LEU A 138 4.62 20.51 13.99
C LEU A 138 4.24 20.41 15.46
N ARG A 139 2.94 20.20 15.72
CA ARG A 139 2.44 19.79 17.03
C ARG A 139 2.08 18.31 17.02
N GLU A 140 2.05 17.69 18.20
CA GLU A 140 1.70 16.26 18.33
C GLU A 140 0.30 15.94 17.78
N ASP A 141 -0.66 16.84 18.00
CA ASP A 141 -2.06 16.72 17.53
C ASP A 141 -2.22 16.93 16.03
N GLU A 142 -1.13 17.22 15.30
CA GLU A 142 -1.09 17.39 13.86
C GLU A 142 -0.38 16.25 13.13
N VAL A 143 -0.02 15.15 13.81
CA VAL A 143 0.74 14.05 13.19
C VAL A 143 -0.01 12.74 13.34
N TRP A 144 -0.10 11.99 12.23
CA TRP A 144 -0.72 10.67 12.19
C TRP A 144 0.22 9.65 11.55
N LEU A 145 0.38 8.50 12.21
CA LEU A 145 0.99 7.30 11.63
C LEU A 145 -0.02 6.64 10.70
N ARG A 146 0.42 6.36 9.48
CA ARG A 146 -0.34 5.60 8.48
C ARG A 146 0.30 4.24 8.32
N VAL A 147 -0.48 3.18 8.44
CA VAL A 147 -0.05 1.79 8.25
C VAL A 147 -0.88 1.16 7.15
N GLU A 148 -0.19 0.62 6.15
CA GLU A 148 -0.75 -0.12 5.03
C GLU A 148 -0.51 -1.61 5.27
N ASP A 149 -1.57 -2.33 5.64
CA ASP A 149 -1.57 -3.79 5.66
C ASP A 149 -1.83 -4.28 4.24
N GLN A 150 -0.80 -4.89 3.67
CA GLN A 150 -0.70 -5.18 2.25
C GLN A 150 -0.77 -6.68 2.03
N ALA A 151 -1.68 -7.15 1.18
CA ALA A 151 -1.86 -8.55 0.86
C ALA A 151 -1.80 -8.79 -0.66
N LEU A 152 -0.93 -9.72 -1.08
CA LEU A 152 -0.84 -10.16 -2.47
C LEU A 152 -1.39 -11.58 -2.60
N VAL A 153 -2.37 -11.75 -3.49
CA VAL A 153 -3.05 -13.02 -3.75
C VAL A 153 -3.05 -13.31 -5.25
N ALA A 154 -2.59 -14.49 -5.65
CA ALA A 154 -2.68 -14.92 -7.04
C ALA A 154 -4.11 -15.29 -7.42
N LEU A 155 -4.59 -14.76 -8.55
CA LEU A 155 -5.89 -15.08 -9.11
C LEU A 155 -5.81 -16.37 -9.94
N PRO A 156 -6.66 -17.38 -9.65
CA PRO A 156 -6.47 -18.74 -10.16
C PRO A 156 -6.59 -18.87 -11.67
N GLU A 157 -7.49 -18.12 -12.30
CA GLU A 157 -7.79 -18.26 -13.73
C GLU A 157 -6.95 -17.32 -14.61
N SER A 158 -6.73 -16.08 -14.14
CA SER A 158 -6.12 -15.02 -14.96
C SER A 158 -4.59 -14.97 -14.87
N ARG A 159 -3.98 -15.73 -13.95
CA ARG A 159 -2.58 -15.59 -13.53
C ARG A 159 -2.21 -14.17 -13.07
N GLY A 160 -3.22 -13.34 -12.81
CA GLY A 160 -3.05 -12.01 -12.24
C GLY A 160 -2.82 -12.06 -10.74
N VAL A 161 -2.57 -10.91 -10.16
CA VAL A 161 -2.42 -10.73 -8.72
C VAL A 161 -3.38 -9.66 -8.25
N LEU A 162 -4.18 -9.99 -7.24
CA LEU A 162 -4.92 -9.02 -6.45
C LEU A 162 -3.98 -8.49 -5.37
N PHE A 163 -3.81 -7.18 -5.35
CA PHE A 163 -3.03 -6.49 -4.33
C PHE A 163 -3.96 -5.61 -3.49
N GLY A 164 -4.32 -6.09 -2.30
CA GLY A 164 -5.13 -5.36 -1.32
C GLY A 164 -4.26 -4.51 -0.40
N ILE A 165 -4.76 -3.33 -0.05
CA ILE A 165 -4.06 -2.30 0.72
C ILE A 165 -5.06 -1.74 1.74
N ARG A 166 -5.02 -2.28 2.97
CA ARG A 166 -5.87 -1.80 4.06
C ARG A 166 -5.15 -0.67 4.80
N MET A 167 -5.80 0.48 4.93
CA MET A 167 -5.23 1.66 5.58
C MET A 167 -5.69 1.78 7.03
N THR A 168 -4.74 1.92 7.95
CA THR A 168 -4.99 2.33 9.33
C THR A 168 -4.31 3.67 9.61
N VAL A 169 -5.03 4.61 10.23
CA VAL A 169 -4.52 5.95 10.59
C VAL A 169 -4.58 6.11 12.10
N ILE A 170 -3.44 6.40 12.73
CA ILE A 170 -3.27 6.40 14.19
C ILE A 170 -2.67 7.74 14.61
N PRO A 171 -3.32 8.52 15.50
CA PRO A 171 -2.75 9.77 16.02
C PRO A 171 -1.40 9.54 16.69
N LEU A 172 -0.44 10.46 16.55
CA LEU A 172 0.89 10.33 17.16
C LEU A 172 0.81 10.19 18.69
N ALA A 173 -0.13 10.93 19.32
CA ALA A 173 -0.42 10.81 20.75
C ALA A 173 -0.75 9.36 21.18
N GLU A 174 -1.44 8.60 20.33
CA GLU A 174 -1.73 7.19 20.59
C GLU A 174 -0.50 6.30 20.42
N VAL A 175 0.29 6.52 19.36
CA VAL A 175 1.56 5.81 19.17
C VAL A 175 2.48 5.97 20.38
N LYS A 176 2.53 7.17 20.96
CA LYS A 176 3.33 7.47 22.16
C LYS A 176 2.88 6.73 23.42
N ARG A 177 1.58 6.41 23.54
CA ARG A 177 1.08 5.57 24.65
C ARG A 177 1.59 4.13 24.60
N HIS A 178 2.20 3.71 23.49
CA HIS A 178 2.78 2.39 23.30
C HIS A 178 4.32 2.49 23.16
N PRO A 179 5.10 2.34 24.26
CA PRO A 179 6.55 2.58 24.24
C PRO A 179 7.31 1.80 23.17
N THR A 180 6.96 0.54 22.93
CA THR A 180 7.58 -0.27 21.87
C THR A 180 7.35 0.31 20.47
N ALA A 181 6.14 0.82 20.20
CA ALA A 181 5.82 1.43 18.91
C ALA A 181 6.53 2.78 18.75
N ALA A 182 6.50 3.63 19.78
CA ALA A 182 7.18 4.92 19.78
C ALA A 182 8.70 4.76 19.57
N HIS A 183 9.35 3.88 20.32
CA HIS A 183 10.78 3.56 20.14
C HIS A 183 11.07 2.96 18.76
N GLY A 184 10.20 2.08 18.26
CA GLY A 184 10.32 1.48 16.94
C GLY A 184 10.28 2.52 15.82
N LEU A 185 9.31 3.45 15.90
CA LEU A 185 9.16 4.55 14.94
C LEU A 185 10.32 5.53 15.00
N ALA A 186 10.74 5.94 16.21
CA ALA A 186 11.90 6.82 16.39
C ALA A 186 13.18 6.18 15.85
N ARG A 187 13.41 4.89 16.14
CA ARG A 187 14.52 4.14 15.55
C ARG A 187 14.45 4.13 14.02
N ALA A 188 13.28 3.85 13.45
CA ALA A 188 13.11 3.81 12.01
C ALA A 188 13.43 5.16 11.36
N LEU A 189 12.97 6.27 11.95
CA LEU A 189 13.30 7.63 11.49
C LEU A 189 14.80 7.92 11.57
N ARG A 190 15.50 7.51 12.63
CA ARG A 190 16.95 7.71 12.79
C ARG A 190 17.77 6.91 11.78
N THR A 191 17.38 5.66 11.52
CA THR A 191 18.17 4.73 10.70
C THR A 191 17.80 4.74 9.22
N MET A 192 16.66 5.34 8.85
CA MET A 192 16.24 5.43 7.45
C MET A 192 17.18 6.37 6.67
N PRO A 193 17.71 5.94 5.51
CA PRO A 193 18.52 6.81 4.66
C PRO A 193 17.77 8.06 4.21
N ASP A 194 18.46 9.18 4.06
CA ASP A 194 17.85 10.48 3.73
C ASP A 194 17.07 10.45 2.42
N ALA A 195 17.54 9.73 1.39
CA ALA A 195 16.80 9.54 0.15
C ALA A 195 15.44 8.84 0.36
N MET A 196 15.37 7.86 1.27
CA MET A 196 14.12 7.19 1.62
C MET A 196 13.21 8.05 2.49
N LEU A 197 13.80 8.85 3.40
CA LEU A 197 13.06 9.84 4.17
C LEU A 197 12.45 10.92 3.25
N ASP A 198 13.19 11.37 2.23
CA ASP A 198 12.71 12.34 1.26
C ASP A 198 11.59 11.77 0.38
N TYR A 199 11.78 10.54 -0.12
CA TYR A 199 10.73 9.81 -0.85
C TYR A 199 9.43 9.67 -0.02
N LYS A 200 9.55 9.38 1.28
CA LYS A 200 8.40 9.30 2.20
C LYS A 200 7.92 10.69 2.69
N SER A 201 8.50 11.79 2.21
CA SER A 201 8.20 13.17 2.64
C SER A 201 8.37 13.41 4.14
N LEU A 202 9.35 12.74 4.76
CA LEU A 202 9.66 12.81 6.19
C LEU A 202 10.94 13.62 6.49
N LEU A 203 11.83 13.79 5.51
CA LEU A 203 13.17 14.35 5.74
C LEU A 203 13.11 15.73 6.41
N ALA A 204 12.29 16.64 5.90
CA ALA A 204 12.15 17.99 6.46
C ALA A 204 11.58 18.03 7.87
N ALA A 205 10.83 17.00 8.28
CA ALA A 205 10.18 16.92 9.59
C ALA A 205 10.92 16.01 10.58
N LYS A 206 11.98 15.31 10.15
CA LYS A 206 12.66 14.26 10.91
C LYS A 206 12.98 14.66 12.35
N GLU A 207 13.69 15.77 12.53
CA GLU A 207 14.16 16.22 13.86
C GLU A 207 13.00 16.58 14.79
N GLU A 208 11.97 17.26 14.27
CA GLU A 208 10.80 17.62 15.07
C GLU A 208 9.97 16.38 15.43
N LEU A 209 9.85 15.41 14.52
CA LEU A 209 9.18 14.13 14.78
C LEU A 209 9.90 13.33 15.87
N LEU A 210 11.23 13.29 15.85
CA LEU A 210 12.03 12.65 16.89
C LEU A 210 11.81 13.34 18.24
N ARG A 211 11.85 14.67 18.28
CA ARG A 211 11.55 15.45 19.49
C ARG A 211 10.15 15.15 20.04
N LEU A 212 9.13 15.08 19.17
CA LEU A 212 7.76 14.77 19.58
C LEU A 212 7.62 13.34 20.11
N LEU A 213 8.31 12.37 19.52
CA LEU A 213 8.26 10.96 19.94
C LEU A 213 8.98 10.69 21.27
N GLU A 214 9.97 11.51 21.60
CA GLU A 214 10.86 11.33 22.76
C GLU A 214 10.48 12.20 23.97
N ALA A 215 9.56 13.14 23.79
CA ALA A 215 8.99 13.97 24.85
C ALA A 215 7.90 13.23 25.63
#